data_AF-A0A822B0K3-F1
#
_entry.id   AF-A0A822B0K3-F1
#
_cell.length_a   1.000
_cell.length_b   1.000
_cell.length_c   1.000
_cell.angle_alpha   90.00
_cell.angle_beta   90.00
_cell.angle_gamma   90.00
#
_symmetry.space_group_name_H-M   'P 1'
#
loop_
_entity.id
_entity.type
_entity.pdbx_description
1 polymer ?
#
loop_
_entity_poly.entity_id
_entity_poly.type
_entity_poly.pdbx_seq_one_letter_code
_entity_poly.pdbx_strand_id
1 'polypeptide(L)'
;MQIFIPLLTIQEIAECLDNQRLGKQRLECLQVINIIRGTQSPNAKTGRIAFENHPIIDMWRPYVPFLKFYFNTMVKEWINRGFQNSLTLEDVKDEEILTPSWWGLDELHASHRANLVRKLPSHYKDRFGFKEDPANGYLWILADGSRLLIENTNADSVLRTKRTLFPPIPETLPPIVKTETTTTMTPSTTTQTLENVEPKKLKLDGEKRDVKSVYRENENSENKMEEEERNNTVMPRTKFRKRNVKVSHK
;
A
#
# COMPACT_ATOMS: atom_id res chain seq x y z
N MET A 1 -2.60 -6.34 8.47
CA MET A 1 -3.06 -6.43 7.07
C MET A 1 -3.85 -5.19 6.68
N GLN A 2 -3.18 -4.28 5.98
CA GLN A 2 -3.72 -3.05 5.43
C GLN A 2 -3.06 -2.81 4.06
N ILE A 3 -3.70 -3.22 2.96
CA ILE A 3 -3.30 -2.73 1.61
C ILE A 3 -3.71 -1.26 1.54
N PHE A 4 -2.78 -0.37 1.22
CA PHE A 4 -2.99 1.07 1.24
C PHE A 4 -3.32 1.62 -0.15
N ILE A 5 -4.36 2.44 -0.25
CA ILE A 5 -4.79 3.03 -1.52
C ILE A 5 -4.97 4.54 -1.31
N PRO A 6 -3.92 5.31 -0.97
CA PRO A 6 -4.04 6.73 -0.63
C PRO A 6 -4.21 7.67 -1.84
N LEU A 7 -3.82 7.22 -3.02
CA LEU A 7 -3.71 7.99 -4.26
C LEU A 7 -4.35 7.22 -5.42
N LEU A 8 -4.52 7.90 -6.57
CA LEU A 8 -5.22 7.34 -7.71
C LEU A 8 -4.34 6.39 -8.53
N THR A 9 -3.07 6.72 -8.77
CA THR A 9 -2.21 5.84 -9.57
C THR A 9 -1.40 4.90 -8.66
N ILE A 10 -1.23 3.66 -9.10
CA ILE A 10 -0.48 2.65 -8.34
C ILE A 10 0.98 3.05 -8.17
N GLN A 11 1.56 3.70 -9.17
CA GLN A 11 2.94 4.18 -9.12
C GLN A 11 3.11 5.27 -8.05
N GLU A 12 2.22 6.27 -8.01
CA GLU A 12 2.25 7.29 -6.96
C GLU A 12 2.05 6.67 -5.57
N ILE A 13 1.21 5.63 -5.44
CA ILE A 13 1.07 4.90 -4.19
C ILE A 13 2.41 4.29 -3.78
N ALA A 14 3.08 3.57 -4.69
CA ALA A 14 4.35 2.93 -4.38
C ALA A 14 5.41 3.95 -3.93
N GLU A 15 5.53 5.06 -4.66
CA GLU A 15 6.46 6.16 -4.37
C GLU A 15 6.14 6.88 -3.06
N CYS A 16 4.85 7.03 -2.72
CA CYS A 16 4.46 7.76 -1.51
C CYS A 16 4.67 6.99 -0.21
N LEU A 17 4.66 5.65 -0.25
CA LEU A 17 4.80 4.84 0.95
C LEU A 17 6.22 4.95 1.52
N ASP A 18 6.34 5.09 2.85
CA ASP A 18 7.62 4.90 3.51
C ASP A 18 8.08 3.44 3.37
N ASN A 19 9.38 3.21 3.60
CA ASN A 19 10.00 1.91 3.37
C ASN A 19 9.32 0.78 4.15
N GLN A 20 8.94 1.03 5.42
CA GLN A 20 8.28 0.03 6.25
C GLN A 20 6.93 -0.39 5.65
N ARG A 21 6.11 0.58 5.24
CA ARG A 21 4.78 0.29 4.68
C ARG A 21 4.87 -0.28 3.28
N LEU A 22 5.82 0.17 2.46
CA LEU A 22 6.11 -0.43 1.15
C LEU A 22 6.53 -1.90 1.29
N GLY A 23 7.43 -2.21 2.23
CA GLY A 23 7.83 -3.58 2.57
C GLY A 23 6.62 -4.46 2.90
N LYS A 24 5.78 -3.99 3.83
CA LYS A 24 4.55 -4.66 4.24
C LYS A 24 3.54 -4.83 3.11
N GLN A 25 3.38 -3.84 2.21
CA GLN A 25 2.47 -3.97 1.06
C GLN A 25 2.80 -5.20 0.22
N ARG A 26 4.08 -5.47 -0.04
CA ARG A 26 4.48 -6.62 -0.88
C ARG A 26 4.04 -7.94 -0.27
N LEU A 27 4.31 -8.14 1.03
CA LEU A 27 3.96 -9.38 1.72
C LEU A 27 2.45 -9.52 1.90
N GLU A 28 1.77 -8.46 2.32
CA GLU A 28 0.32 -8.49 2.54
C GLU A 28 -0.46 -8.69 1.24
N CYS A 29 -0.04 -8.08 0.12
CA CYS A 29 -0.67 -8.32 -1.18
C CYS A 29 -0.49 -9.77 -1.61
N LEU A 30 0.72 -10.34 -1.49
CA LEU A 30 0.97 -11.73 -1.85
C LEU A 30 0.17 -12.70 -0.97
N GLN A 31 0.00 -12.37 0.32
CA GLN A 31 -0.85 -13.14 1.23
C GLN A 31 -2.31 -13.14 0.77
N VAL A 32 -2.87 -11.97 0.42
CA VAL A 32 -4.24 -11.84 -0.09
C VAL A 32 -4.41 -12.62 -1.40
N ILE A 33 -3.48 -12.49 -2.34
CA ILE A 33 -3.48 -13.24 -3.61
C ILE A 33 -3.52 -14.75 -3.35
N ASN A 34 -2.67 -15.26 -2.45
CA ASN A 34 -2.61 -16.69 -2.13
C ASN A 34 -3.86 -17.19 -1.39
N ILE A 35 -4.47 -16.37 -0.53
CA ILE A 35 -5.75 -16.68 0.12
C ILE A 35 -6.84 -16.81 -0.95
N ILE A 36 -6.95 -15.85 -1.87
CA ILE A 36 -7.96 -15.87 -2.93
C ILE A 36 -7.78 -17.09 -3.85
N ARG A 37 -6.54 -17.46 -4.15
CA ARG A 37 -6.20 -18.65 -4.97
C ARG A 37 -6.38 -19.99 -4.25
N GLY A 38 -6.53 -19.99 -2.94
CA GLY A 38 -6.55 -21.23 -2.14
C GLY A 38 -5.21 -21.96 -2.08
N THR A 39 -4.09 -21.29 -2.36
CA THR A 39 -2.73 -21.88 -2.38
C THR A 39 -2.00 -21.81 -1.04
N GLN A 40 -2.66 -21.28 0.00
CA GLN A 40 -2.14 -21.27 1.37
C GLN A 40 -2.08 -22.70 1.94
N SER A 41 -0.97 -23.06 2.61
CA SER A 41 -0.78 -24.41 3.16
C SER A 41 -1.87 -24.79 4.17
N PRO A 42 -2.45 -26.00 4.09
CA PRO A 42 -3.45 -26.46 5.06
C PRO A 42 -2.95 -26.50 6.52
N ASN A 43 -1.63 -26.54 6.71
CA ASN A 43 -0.95 -26.64 8.00
C ASN A 43 -0.44 -25.28 8.53
N ALA A 44 -0.89 -24.16 7.96
CA ALA A 44 -0.66 -22.83 8.53
C ALA A 44 -1.47 -22.66 9.82
N LYS A 45 -0.94 -23.18 10.94
CA LYS A 45 -1.55 -23.22 12.28
C LYS A 45 -1.80 -21.84 12.92
N THR A 46 -1.49 -20.73 12.25
CA THR A 46 -1.64 -19.37 12.78
C THR A 46 -2.19 -18.46 11.69
N GLY A 47 -3.44 -18.01 11.84
CA GLY A 47 -4.03 -16.93 11.03
C GLY A 47 -5.20 -17.32 10.12
N ARG A 48 -5.39 -18.61 9.79
CA ARG A 48 -6.35 -19.08 8.77
C ARG A 48 -7.77 -18.52 8.92
N ILE A 49 -8.31 -18.51 10.14
CA ILE A 49 -9.71 -18.10 10.42
C ILE A 49 -9.89 -16.57 10.51
N ALA A 50 -8.83 -15.84 10.89
CA ALA A 50 -8.91 -14.38 11.06
C ALA A 50 -8.86 -13.63 9.73
N PHE A 51 -8.27 -14.24 8.68
CA PHE A 51 -8.04 -13.57 7.39
C PHE A 51 -9.04 -13.96 6.31
N GLU A 52 -9.58 -15.19 6.31
CA GLU A 52 -10.60 -15.60 5.33
C GLU A 52 -11.86 -14.72 5.39
N ASN A 53 -12.19 -14.19 6.58
CA ASN A 53 -13.34 -13.30 6.80
C ASN A 53 -12.96 -11.81 6.82
N HIS A 54 -11.74 -11.44 6.41
CA HIS A 54 -11.33 -10.04 6.39
C HIS A 54 -11.92 -9.33 5.16
N PRO A 55 -12.52 -8.13 5.29
CA PRO A 55 -13.21 -7.45 4.18
C PRO A 55 -12.32 -7.18 2.96
N ILE A 56 -11.01 -7.08 3.16
CA ILE A 56 -10.02 -6.95 2.08
C ILE A 56 -10.05 -8.14 1.09
N ILE A 57 -10.38 -9.35 1.55
CA ILE A 57 -10.44 -10.51 0.67
C ILE A 57 -11.61 -10.33 -0.30
N ASP A 58 -12.78 -9.96 0.22
CA ASP A 58 -13.97 -9.71 -0.59
C ASP A 58 -13.78 -8.51 -1.53
N MET A 59 -13.15 -7.44 -1.04
CA MET A 59 -12.84 -6.24 -1.81
C MET A 59 -12.00 -6.53 -3.07
N TRP A 60 -11.02 -7.43 -2.96
CA TRP A 60 -10.04 -7.71 -4.02
C TRP A 60 -10.34 -8.98 -4.83
N ARG A 61 -11.18 -9.89 -4.35
CA ARG A 61 -11.52 -11.17 -5.02
C ARG A 61 -11.96 -10.99 -6.49
N PRO A 62 -12.77 -9.98 -6.87
CA PRO A 62 -13.14 -9.77 -8.26
C PRO A 62 -12.02 -9.18 -9.14
N TYR A 63 -10.95 -8.66 -8.53
CA TYR A 63 -9.94 -7.84 -9.18
C TYR A 63 -8.50 -8.38 -8.99
N VAL A 64 -8.35 -9.70 -8.96
CA VAL A 64 -7.04 -10.35 -8.73
C VAL A 64 -5.95 -9.91 -9.73
N PRO A 65 -6.20 -9.82 -11.04
CA PRO A 65 -5.19 -9.30 -11.97
C PRO A 65 -4.70 -7.88 -11.62
N PHE A 66 -5.61 -6.99 -11.22
CA PHE A 66 -5.27 -5.65 -10.76
C PHE A 66 -4.47 -5.68 -9.45
N LEU A 67 -4.83 -6.55 -8.50
CA LEU A 67 -4.05 -6.72 -7.26
C LEU A 67 -2.63 -7.24 -7.52
N LYS A 68 -2.46 -8.16 -8.46
CA LYS A 68 -1.13 -8.62 -8.88
C LYS A 68 -0.32 -7.50 -9.52
N PHE A 69 -0.95 -6.66 -10.35
CA PHE A 69 -0.29 -5.50 -10.95
C PHE A 69 0.14 -4.49 -9.86
N TYR A 70 -0.74 -4.25 -8.88
CA TYR A 70 -0.43 -3.48 -7.67
C TYR A 70 0.78 -4.06 -6.93
N PHE A 71 0.75 -5.36 -6.60
CA PHE A 71 1.86 -6.08 -5.95
C PHE A 71 3.17 -5.92 -6.72
N ASN A 72 3.16 -6.17 -8.02
CA ASN A 72 4.34 -6.05 -8.88
C ASN A 72 4.92 -4.64 -8.85
N THR A 73 4.07 -3.61 -8.79
CA THR A 73 4.52 -2.22 -8.71
C THR A 73 5.21 -1.93 -7.37
N MET A 74 4.68 -2.43 -6.26
CA MET A 74 5.32 -2.30 -4.94
C MET A 74 6.68 -3.03 -4.89
N VAL A 75 6.78 -4.21 -5.50
CA VAL A 75 8.04 -4.97 -5.60
C VAL A 75 9.06 -4.24 -6.47
N LYS A 76 8.65 -3.70 -7.61
CA LYS A 76 9.52 -2.92 -8.50
C LYS A 76 10.05 -1.68 -7.80
N GLU A 77 9.20 -0.94 -7.09
CA GLU A 77 9.61 0.24 -6.34
C GLU A 77 10.56 -0.11 -5.19
N TRP A 78 10.33 -1.23 -4.50
CA TRP A 78 11.25 -1.72 -3.47
C TRP A 78 12.66 -1.98 -4.02
N ILE A 79 12.74 -2.65 -5.18
CA ILE A 79 14.01 -2.90 -5.88
C ILE A 79 14.63 -1.57 -6.35
N ASN A 80 13.83 -0.65 -6.89
CA ASN A 80 14.26 0.66 -7.36
C ASN A 80 14.92 1.49 -6.24
N ARG A 81 14.43 1.35 -5.00
CA ARG A 81 15.03 1.96 -3.79
C ARG A 81 16.34 1.29 -3.34
N GLY A 82 16.80 0.25 -4.03
CA GLY A 82 18.05 -0.46 -3.73
C GLY A 82 17.91 -1.59 -2.71
N PHE A 83 16.69 -1.95 -2.32
CA PHE A 83 16.48 -3.05 -1.39
C PHE A 83 16.50 -4.40 -2.09
N GLN A 84 16.98 -5.43 -1.37
CA GLN A 84 16.98 -6.81 -1.87
C GLN A 84 15.54 -7.37 -1.90
N ASN A 85 15.24 -8.14 -2.94
CA ASN A 85 13.93 -8.77 -3.10
C ASN A 85 14.08 -10.28 -3.36
N SER A 86 13.29 -11.06 -2.63
CA SER A 86 13.20 -12.52 -2.78
C SER A 86 11.86 -12.97 -3.36
N LEU A 87 10.91 -12.04 -3.53
CA LEU A 87 9.56 -12.32 -4.01
C LEU A 87 9.52 -12.40 -5.53
N THR A 88 8.87 -13.42 -6.07
CA THR A 88 8.65 -13.55 -7.52
C THR A 88 7.51 -12.61 -7.95
N LEU A 89 7.72 -11.89 -9.05
CA LEU A 89 6.65 -11.10 -9.66
C LEU A 89 5.54 -12.02 -10.17
N GLU A 90 4.31 -11.55 -10.05
CA GLU A 90 3.13 -12.24 -10.54
C GLU A 90 3.00 -12.09 -12.06
N ASP A 91 2.54 -13.13 -12.73
CA ASP A 91 2.17 -13.06 -14.15
C ASP A 91 0.81 -12.37 -14.30
N VAL A 92 0.79 -11.29 -15.08
CA VAL A 92 -0.37 -10.42 -15.34
C VAL A 92 -0.29 -9.95 -16.79
N LYS A 93 -1.39 -10.14 -17.52
CA LYS A 93 -1.56 -9.57 -18.85
C LYS A 93 -2.38 -8.30 -18.78
N ASP A 94 -2.04 -7.30 -19.56
CA ASP A 94 -2.70 -5.99 -19.52
C ASP A 94 -4.19 -6.10 -19.84
N GLU A 95 -4.57 -7.02 -20.73
CA GLU A 95 -5.98 -7.25 -21.09
C GLU A 95 -6.83 -7.83 -19.95
N GLU A 96 -6.19 -8.47 -18.95
CA GLU A 96 -6.87 -9.06 -17.79
C GLU A 96 -7.05 -8.03 -16.65
N ILE A 97 -6.41 -6.86 -16.73
CA ILE A 97 -6.43 -5.84 -15.69
C ILE A 97 -7.73 -5.04 -15.75
N LEU A 98 -8.74 -5.49 -15.01
CA LEU A 98 -9.93 -4.71 -14.73
C LEU A 98 -9.71 -3.78 -13.54
N THR A 99 -9.90 -2.47 -13.74
CA THR A 99 -9.84 -1.49 -12.65
C THR A 99 -11.03 -1.70 -11.71
N PRO A 100 -10.81 -1.79 -10.38
CA PRO A 100 -11.91 -1.92 -9.43
C PRO A 100 -12.93 -0.80 -9.53
N SER A 101 -14.22 -1.13 -9.45
CA SER A 101 -15.30 -0.11 -9.52
C SER A 101 -15.23 0.94 -8.41
N TRP A 102 -14.61 0.59 -7.28
CA TRP A 102 -14.37 1.48 -6.14
C TRP A 102 -13.03 2.24 -6.21
N TRP A 103 -12.21 1.99 -7.23
CA TRP A 103 -10.96 2.71 -7.44
C TRP A 103 -11.26 4.17 -7.83
N GLY A 104 -10.59 5.14 -7.21
CA GLY A 104 -10.91 6.56 -7.38
C GLY A 104 -11.96 7.09 -6.41
N LEU A 105 -12.51 6.25 -5.51
CA LEU A 105 -13.49 6.71 -4.53
C LEU A 105 -12.82 7.58 -3.46
N ASP A 106 -13.19 8.87 -3.41
CA ASP A 106 -12.55 9.87 -2.56
C ASP A 106 -12.54 9.50 -1.06
N GLU A 107 -13.65 9.01 -0.53
CA GLU A 107 -13.76 8.60 0.88
C GLU A 107 -12.88 7.38 1.21
N LEU A 108 -12.69 6.47 0.24
CA LEU A 108 -11.79 5.34 0.39
C LEU A 108 -10.37 5.88 0.48
N HIS A 109 -9.92 6.64 -0.51
CA HIS A 109 -8.59 7.24 -0.51
C HIS A 109 -8.31 8.08 0.74
N ALA A 110 -9.27 8.90 1.19
CA ALA A 110 -9.16 9.71 2.40
C ALA A 110 -8.99 8.83 3.65
N SER A 111 -9.77 7.75 3.80
CA SER A 111 -9.63 6.85 4.96
C SER A 111 -8.26 6.16 5.00
N HIS A 112 -7.69 5.81 3.84
CA HIS A 112 -6.35 5.23 3.74
C HIS A 112 -5.27 6.27 4.05
N ARG A 113 -5.41 7.51 3.57
CA ARG A 113 -4.51 8.62 3.95
C ARG A 113 -4.54 8.91 5.45
N ALA A 114 -5.74 8.99 6.06
CA ALA A 114 -5.90 9.15 7.51
C ALA A 114 -5.14 8.06 8.30
N ASN A 115 -5.21 6.82 7.82
CA ASN A 115 -4.54 5.71 8.46
C ASN A 115 -3.01 5.74 8.26
N LEU A 116 -2.51 6.14 7.08
CA LEU A 116 -1.08 6.38 6.88
C LEU A 116 -0.56 7.52 7.77
N VAL A 117 -1.30 8.63 7.83
CA VAL A 117 -0.99 9.77 8.71
C VAL A 117 -0.94 9.33 10.18
N ARG A 118 -1.89 8.52 10.65
CA ARG A 118 -1.85 7.96 12.02
C ARG A 118 -0.58 7.17 12.28
N LYS A 119 -0.10 6.46 11.24
CA LYS A 119 1.02 5.55 11.33
C LYS A 119 2.37 6.27 11.29
N LEU A 120 2.54 7.32 10.49
CA LEU A 120 3.78 8.11 10.41
C LEU A 120 3.50 9.57 9.99
N PRO A 121 3.04 10.43 10.91
CA PRO A 121 2.58 11.77 10.57
C PRO A 121 3.62 12.61 9.82
N SER A 122 4.89 12.57 10.22
CA SER A 122 5.94 13.40 9.62
C SER A 122 6.17 13.08 8.14
N HIS A 123 6.15 11.80 7.77
CA HIS A 123 6.29 11.42 6.37
C HIS A 123 5.06 11.82 5.56
N TYR A 124 3.86 11.51 6.03
CA TYR A 124 2.65 11.69 5.21
C TYR A 124 2.09 13.11 5.20
N LYS A 125 2.15 13.83 6.34
CA LYS A 125 1.73 15.23 6.40
C LYS A 125 2.77 16.14 5.78
N ASP A 126 4.04 16.03 6.20
CA ASP A 126 5.02 17.05 5.86
C ASP A 126 5.55 16.88 4.42
N ARG A 127 5.70 15.65 3.94
CA ARG A 127 6.22 15.38 2.59
C ARG A 127 5.14 15.31 1.52
N PHE A 128 3.98 14.73 1.82
CA PHE A 128 2.91 14.48 0.84
C PHE A 128 1.66 15.34 1.06
N GLY A 129 1.64 16.18 2.11
CA GLY A 129 0.56 17.14 2.33
C GLY A 129 -0.79 16.51 2.69
N PHE A 130 -0.81 15.27 3.19
CA PHE A 130 -2.07 14.63 3.60
C PHE A 130 -2.66 15.37 4.80
N LYS A 131 -3.93 15.78 4.67
CA LYS A 131 -4.60 16.67 5.64
C LYS A 131 -5.61 15.93 6.52
N GLU A 132 -5.82 14.66 6.25
CA GLU A 132 -6.83 13.86 6.90
C GLU A 132 -6.55 13.69 8.40
N ASP A 133 -7.62 13.73 9.20
CA ASP A 133 -7.54 13.54 10.63
C ASP A 133 -7.19 12.07 10.94
N PRO A 134 -6.07 11.78 11.64
CA PRO A 134 -5.74 10.42 12.07
C PRO A 134 -6.72 9.83 13.10
N ALA A 135 -7.78 10.54 13.52
CA ALA A 135 -8.90 9.95 14.26
C ALA A 135 -9.95 9.27 13.34
N ASN A 136 -9.96 9.58 12.03
CA ASN A 136 -10.95 9.05 11.09
C ASN A 136 -10.86 7.52 10.95
N GLY A 137 -12.01 6.86 10.79
CA GLY A 137 -12.05 5.40 10.63
C GLY A 137 -11.37 4.90 9.34
N TYR A 138 -11.29 3.57 9.21
CA TYR A 138 -10.72 2.91 8.04
C TYR A 138 -11.83 2.23 7.23
N LEU A 139 -11.97 2.62 5.96
CA LEU A 139 -13.06 2.20 5.09
C LEU A 139 -12.66 0.99 4.26
N TRP A 140 -13.58 0.05 4.09
CA TRP A 140 -13.46 -1.09 3.19
C TRP A 140 -14.70 -1.21 2.30
N ILE A 141 -14.53 -1.79 1.11
CA ILE A 141 -15.64 -2.11 0.20
C ILE A 141 -15.91 -3.61 0.28
N LEU A 142 -17.17 -3.98 0.50
CA LEU A 142 -17.61 -5.37 0.57
C LEU A 142 -18.04 -5.87 -0.82
N ALA A 143 -18.23 -7.19 -0.94
CA ALA A 143 -18.56 -7.83 -2.21
C ALA A 143 -19.88 -7.33 -2.85
N ASP A 144 -20.84 -6.89 -2.03
CA ASP A 144 -22.12 -6.32 -2.46
C ASP A 144 -22.03 -4.81 -2.78
N GLY A 145 -20.84 -4.21 -2.71
CA GLY A 145 -20.61 -2.77 -2.88
C GLY A 145 -20.88 -1.95 -1.62
N SER A 146 -21.36 -2.56 -0.53
CA SER A 146 -21.54 -1.88 0.74
C SER A 146 -20.20 -1.42 1.29
N ARG A 147 -20.20 -0.31 2.02
CA ARG A 147 -18.98 0.31 2.56
C ARG A 147 -18.93 0.11 4.06
N LEU A 148 -17.90 -0.59 4.52
CA LEU A 148 -17.68 -0.89 5.94
C LEU A 148 -16.65 0.08 6.52
N LEU A 149 -17.11 1.00 7.36
CA LEU A 149 -16.25 1.88 8.13
C LEU A 149 -15.93 1.26 9.49
N ILE A 150 -14.64 1.15 9.80
CA ILE A 150 -14.15 0.68 11.09
C ILE A 150 -13.59 1.88 11.85
N GLU A 151 -14.33 2.34 12.88
CA GLU A 151 -13.98 3.54 13.66
C GLU A 151 -12.98 3.22 14.76
N ASN A 152 -11.93 4.03 14.98
CA ASN A 152 -10.97 3.83 16.08
C ASN A 152 -10.07 2.58 15.92
N THR A 153 -9.20 2.62 14.91
CA THR A 153 -8.24 1.55 14.62
C THR A 153 -6.94 1.73 15.42
N ASN A 154 -6.96 1.45 16.72
CA ASN A 154 -5.75 0.93 17.34
C ASN A 154 -5.48 -0.43 16.70
N ALA A 155 -4.34 -0.53 16.02
CA ALA A 155 -4.21 -1.19 14.72
C ALA A 155 -4.33 -2.72 14.65
N ASP A 156 -4.71 -3.41 15.71
CA ASP A 156 -4.64 -4.88 15.78
C ASP A 156 -5.96 -5.58 16.13
N SER A 157 -7.06 -4.84 16.30
CA SER A 157 -8.37 -5.44 16.61
C SER A 157 -9.47 -4.96 15.66
N VAL A 158 -9.53 -5.56 14.47
CA VAL A 158 -10.65 -5.37 13.53
C VAL A 158 -11.97 -5.90 14.14
N LEU A 159 -11.90 -6.81 15.13
CA LEU A 159 -13.04 -7.56 15.67
C LEU A 159 -13.74 -6.94 16.90
N ARG A 160 -13.15 -5.95 17.61
CA ARG A 160 -13.77 -5.32 18.82
C ARG A 160 -14.15 -3.84 18.64
N THR A 161 -14.09 -3.37 17.42
CA THR A 161 -14.09 -1.96 17.08
C THR A 161 -15.45 -1.55 16.49
N LYS A 162 -15.94 -0.34 16.74
CA LYS A 162 -17.25 0.12 16.24
C LYS A 162 -17.25 0.08 14.71
N ARG A 163 -18.28 -0.55 14.15
CA ARG A 163 -18.45 -0.74 12.70
C ARG A 163 -19.71 -0.05 12.25
N THR A 164 -19.59 0.70 11.17
CA THR A 164 -20.71 1.37 10.51
C THR A 164 -20.76 0.86 9.08
N LEU A 165 -21.89 0.26 8.70
CA LEU A 165 -22.14 -0.23 7.35
C LEU A 165 -22.96 0.82 6.61
N PHE A 166 -22.42 1.32 5.50
CA PHE A 166 -23.12 2.19 4.57
C PHE A 166 -23.53 1.39 3.33
N PRO A 167 -24.70 1.69 2.72
CA PRO A 167 -25.10 1.04 1.49
C PRO A 167 -24.14 1.37 0.34
N PRO A 168 -24.18 0.59 -0.76
CA PRO A 168 -23.49 0.93 -2.00
C PRO A 168 -23.86 2.35 -2.44
N ILE A 169 -22.92 3.01 -3.11
CA ILE A 169 -23.20 4.30 -3.73
C ILE A 169 -24.23 4.05 -4.84
N PRO A 170 -25.38 4.75 -4.84
CA PRO A 170 -26.35 4.62 -5.94
C PRO A 170 -25.67 4.96 -7.27
N GLU A 171 -25.82 4.12 -8.29
CA GLU A 171 -25.25 4.34 -9.63
C GLU A 171 -25.71 5.65 -10.30
N THR A 172 -26.73 6.30 -9.75
CA THR A 172 -27.36 7.51 -10.30
C THR A 172 -26.78 8.80 -9.70
N LEU A 173 -25.47 8.99 -9.74
CA LEU A 173 -24.94 10.35 -9.73
C LEU A 173 -25.02 10.89 -11.17
N PRO A 174 -25.69 12.03 -11.42
CA PRO A 174 -25.71 12.61 -12.76
C PRO A 174 -24.28 12.88 -13.24
N PRO A 175 -24.00 12.72 -14.55
CA PRO A 175 -22.66 12.90 -15.07
C PRO A 175 -22.12 14.27 -14.68
N ILE A 176 -20.97 14.28 -14.01
CA ILE A 176 -20.20 15.49 -13.75
C ILE A 176 -19.89 16.11 -15.12
N VAL A 177 -20.54 17.23 -15.41
CA VAL A 177 -20.28 18.03 -16.62
C VAL A 177 -18.82 18.46 -16.55
N LYS A 178 -17.96 17.79 -17.32
CA LYS A 178 -16.60 18.24 -17.58
C LYS A 178 -16.72 19.47 -18.48
N THR A 179 -16.44 20.65 -17.93
CA THR A 179 -16.25 21.86 -18.73
C THR A 179 -14.95 21.73 -19.50
N GLU A 180 -15.04 21.23 -20.73
CA GLU A 180 -13.93 21.23 -21.68
C GLU A 180 -13.66 22.66 -22.16
N THR A 181 -12.50 23.20 -21.78
CA THR A 181 -11.95 24.40 -22.43
C THR A 181 -11.13 23.93 -23.62
N THR A 182 -11.76 23.86 -24.78
CA THR A 182 -11.13 23.56 -26.07
C THR A 182 -10.16 24.67 -26.44
N THR A 183 -8.85 24.41 -26.36
CA THR A 183 -7.83 25.16 -27.11
C THR A 183 -7.23 24.25 -28.17
N THR A 184 -7.56 24.58 -29.41
CA THR A 184 -7.11 23.94 -30.64
C THR A 184 -5.61 24.10 -30.82
N MET A 185 -4.86 22.98 -30.91
CA MET A 185 -3.54 22.98 -31.54
C MET A 185 -3.45 21.83 -32.55
N THR A 186 -3.11 22.22 -33.78
CA THR A 186 -2.91 21.42 -34.98
C THR A 186 -1.69 20.50 -34.90
N PRO A 187 -1.73 19.27 -35.44
CA PRO A 187 -0.58 18.38 -35.48
C PRO A 187 0.31 18.66 -36.71
N SER A 188 1.63 18.74 -36.49
CA SER A 188 2.65 18.70 -37.56
C SER A 188 3.42 17.38 -37.42
N THR A 189 3.36 16.58 -38.47
CA THR A 189 4.02 15.28 -38.62
C THR A 189 5.54 15.42 -38.72
N THR A 190 6.31 14.63 -37.97
CA THR A 190 7.68 14.25 -38.35
C THR A 190 7.96 12.85 -37.84
N THR A 191 8.13 11.93 -38.79
CA THR A 191 8.56 10.55 -38.60
C THR A 191 10.06 10.51 -38.33
N GLN A 192 10.49 9.85 -37.26
CA GLN A 192 11.86 9.33 -37.15
C GLN A 192 11.85 7.90 -36.61
N THR A 193 12.43 7.03 -37.44
CA THR A 193 12.74 5.62 -37.23
C THR A 193 13.91 5.48 -36.25
N LEU A 194 13.81 4.59 -35.25
CA LEU A 194 14.97 4.09 -34.51
C LEU A 194 14.83 2.59 -34.23
N GLU A 195 16.00 1.96 -34.24
CA GLU A 195 16.29 0.58 -34.59
C GLU A 195 16.03 -0.44 -33.47
N ASN A 196 15.83 -1.68 -33.92
CA ASN A 196 15.74 -2.89 -33.10
C ASN A 196 17.01 -3.14 -32.29
N VAL A 197 16.86 -3.34 -30.98
CA VAL A 197 17.87 -3.98 -30.13
C VAL A 197 17.22 -5.17 -29.42
N GLU A 198 17.71 -6.35 -29.77
CA GLU A 198 17.28 -7.67 -29.30
C GLU A 198 17.77 -7.93 -27.85
N PRO A 199 16.92 -8.32 -26.89
CA PRO A 199 17.38 -8.65 -25.55
C PRO A 199 17.86 -10.11 -25.44
N LYS A 200 19.09 -10.26 -24.96
CA LYS A 200 19.78 -11.54 -24.66
C LYS A 200 19.01 -12.34 -23.59
N LYS A 201 18.75 -13.62 -23.89
CA LYS A 201 18.17 -14.61 -22.99
C LYS A 201 19.08 -14.86 -21.77
N LEU A 202 18.63 -14.48 -20.57
CA LEU A 202 19.14 -15.02 -19.32
C LEU A 202 18.34 -16.28 -18.96
N LYS A 203 19.02 -17.41 -18.75
CA LYS A 203 18.42 -18.63 -18.22
C LYS A 203 18.17 -18.45 -16.73
N LEU A 204 16.94 -18.69 -16.27
CA LEU A 204 16.57 -18.72 -14.86
C LEU A 204 16.20 -20.17 -14.52
N ASP A 205 17.17 -20.88 -13.95
CA ASP A 205 16.93 -22.15 -13.27
C ASP A 205 16.34 -21.83 -11.89
N GLY A 206 15.02 -21.98 -11.75
CA GLY A 206 14.28 -21.67 -10.53
C GLY A 206 14.10 -22.90 -9.64
N GLU A 207 14.91 -23.03 -8.60
CA GLU A 207 14.70 -23.96 -7.50
C GLU A 207 13.45 -23.52 -6.68
N LYS A 208 12.45 -24.40 -6.55
CA LYS A 208 11.20 -24.11 -5.83
C LYS A 208 11.47 -24.02 -4.33
N ARG A 209 11.60 -22.80 -3.80
CA ARG A 209 11.67 -22.53 -2.34
C ARG A 209 10.27 -22.48 -1.73
N ASP A 210 10.13 -22.98 -0.50
CA ASP A 210 8.88 -22.95 0.26
C ASP A 210 8.46 -21.50 0.56
N VAL A 211 7.25 -21.14 0.16
CA VAL A 211 6.67 -19.80 0.34
C VAL A 211 6.74 -19.34 1.81
N LYS A 212 6.63 -20.27 2.77
CA LYS A 212 6.68 -19.96 4.19
C LYS A 212 8.07 -19.53 4.69
N SER A 213 9.15 -20.07 4.12
CA SER A 213 10.51 -19.64 4.49
C SER A 213 10.78 -18.23 3.97
N VAL A 214 10.30 -17.93 2.76
CA VAL A 214 10.39 -16.59 2.15
C VAL A 214 9.67 -15.54 2.99
N TYR A 215 8.45 -15.83 3.47
CA TYR A 215 7.74 -14.92 4.37
C TYR A 215 8.53 -14.64 5.66
N ARG A 216 9.06 -15.70 6.30
CA ARG A 216 9.72 -15.58 7.61
C ARG A 216 11.08 -14.88 7.52
N GLU A 217 11.84 -15.12 6.44
CA GLU A 217 13.11 -14.44 6.16
C GLU A 217 12.90 -12.96 5.85
N ASN A 218 11.84 -12.63 5.10
CA ASN A 218 11.49 -11.25 4.79
C ASN A 218 10.98 -10.51 6.05
N GLU A 219 10.11 -11.10 6.86
CA GLU A 219 9.66 -10.51 8.13
C GLU A 219 10.84 -10.27 9.10
N ASN A 220 11.79 -11.20 9.18
CA ASN A 220 12.96 -11.06 10.05
C ASN A 220 13.93 -9.97 9.57
N SER A 221 14.15 -9.85 8.27
CA SER A 221 15.00 -8.77 7.71
C SER A 221 14.33 -7.40 7.86
N GLU A 222 13.01 -7.32 7.69
CA GLU A 222 12.24 -6.10 7.94
C GLU A 222 12.26 -5.69 9.42
N ASN A 223 12.06 -6.62 10.36
CA ASN A 223 12.14 -6.32 11.79
C ASN A 223 13.53 -5.82 12.23
N LYS A 224 14.61 -6.28 11.58
CA LYS A 224 15.97 -5.78 11.81
C LYS A 224 16.15 -4.37 11.27
N MET A 225 15.65 -4.07 10.07
CA MET A 225 15.64 -2.71 9.53
C MET A 225 14.82 -1.75 10.41
N GLU A 226 13.70 -2.22 10.98
CA GLU A 226 12.91 -1.43 11.93
C GLU A 226 13.73 -1.08 13.19
N GLU A 227 14.57 -2.00 13.69
CA GLU A 227 15.43 -1.74 14.84
C GLU A 227 16.53 -0.73 14.50
N GLU A 228 17.12 -0.83 13.30
CA GLU A 228 18.15 0.10 12.83
C GLU A 228 17.62 1.52 12.54
N GLU A 229 16.46 1.67 11.89
CA GLU A 229 15.82 2.98 11.65
C GLU A 229 15.34 3.63 12.96
N ARG A 230 14.80 2.84 13.90
CA ARG A 230 14.47 3.32 15.25
C ARG A 230 15.71 3.82 15.99
N ASN A 231 16.83 3.09 15.90
CA ASN A 231 18.08 3.47 16.56
C ASN A 231 18.74 4.70 15.91
N ASN A 232 18.62 4.88 14.59
CA ASN A 232 19.12 6.07 13.88
C ASN A 232 18.24 7.33 14.06
N THR A 233 16.98 7.17 14.46
CA THR A 233 16.06 8.31 14.70
C THR A 233 16.20 8.88 16.12
N VAL A 234 16.86 8.18 17.04
CA VAL A 234 17.16 8.70 18.38
C VAL A 234 18.43 9.56 18.31
N MET A 235 18.25 10.88 18.12
CA MET A 235 19.31 11.86 18.38
C MET A 235 19.94 11.61 19.78
N PRO A 236 21.28 11.67 19.92
CA PRO A 236 21.90 11.50 21.23
C PRO A 236 21.41 12.60 22.15
N ARG A 237 20.87 12.22 23.33
CA ARG A 237 20.52 13.17 24.40
C ARG A 237 21.78 13.94 24.80
N THR A 238 21.94 15.14 24.26
CA THR A 238 22.98 16.08 24.69
C THR A 238 22.74 16.40 26.16
N LYS A 239 23.62 15.92 27.03
CA LYS A 239 23.62 16.26 28.46
C LYS A 239 23.82 17.77 28.59
N PHE A 240 22.73 18.53 28.77
CA PHE A 240 22.80 19.93 29.16
C PHE A 240 23.39 20.04 30.56
N ARG A 241 24.68 20.37 30.64
CA ARG A 241 25.36 20.74 31.88
C ARG A 241 24.86 22.14 32.27
N LYS A 242 23.93 22.21 33.24
CA LYS A 242 23.47 23.47 33.83
C LYS A 242 24.68 24.22 34.41
N ARG A 243 25.04 25.37 33.82
CA ARG A 243 25.92 26.36 34.44
C ARG A 243 25.06 27.19 35.39
N ASN A 244 25.33 27.10 36.69
CA ASN A 244 24.75 27.99 37.69
C ASN A 244 25.39 29.37 37.53
N VAL A 245 24.60 30.35 37.08
CA VAL A 245 24.96 31.77 37.14
C VAL A 245 24.50 32.28 38.50
N LYS A 246 25.46 32.64 39.37
CA LYS A 246 25.18 33.39 40.61
C LYS A 246 24.90 34.84 40.23
N VAL A 247 23.68 35.31 40.51
CA VAL A 247 23.32 36.74 40.44
C VAL A 247 23.67 37.37 41.79
N SER A 248 24.66 38.26 41.81
CA SER A 248 24.99 39.10 42.96
C SER A 248 24.13 40.36 42.90
N HIS A 249 23.26 40.57 43.90
CA HIS A 249 22.60 41.87 44.12
C HIS A 249 23.53 42.76 44.93
N LYS A 250 23.70 44.01 44.48
CA LYS A 250 24.12 45.15 45.29
C LYS A 250 22.93 46.08 45.40
#